data_AF-A0A7C9REM6-F1
#
_entry.id   AF-A0A7C9REM6-F1
#
_cell.length_a   1.000
_cell.length_b   1.000
_cell.length_c   1.000
_cell.angle_alpha   90.00
_cell.angle_beta   90.00
_cell.angle_gamma   90.00
#
_symmetry.space_group_name_H-M   'P 1'
#
loop_
_entity.id
_entity.type
_entity.pdbx_description
1 polymer ?
#
loop_
_entity_poly.entity_id
_entity_poly.type
_entity_poly.pdbx_seq_one_letter_code
_entity_poly.pdbx_strand_id
1 'polypeptide(L)' 'MTINHPNARSIRTTIEIDKDGVETVLVVETDLELNAAAPAFDVAKVDALIEAAMKSFAASGGTIDRVHLVPVR' A
#
# COMPACT_ATOMS: atom_id res chain seq x y z
N MET A 1 -11.76 -0.55 -6.89
CA MET A 1 -11.24 -0.54 -5.51
C MET A 1 -10.45 0.75 -5.35
N THR A 2 -10.77 1.57 -4.35
CA THR A 2 -10.24 2.94 -4.29
C THR A 2 -9.82 3.25 -2.85
N ILE A 3 -8.51 3.41 -2.62
CA ILE A 3 -7.98 3.98 -1.38
C ILE A 3 -8.12 5.48 -1.53
N ASN A 4 -9.03 6.09 -0.77
CA ASN A 4 -9.23 7.53 -0.79
C ASN A 4 -8.35 8.16 0.30
N HIS A 5 -7.07 8.41 -0.02
CA HIS A 5 -6.10 8.99 0.91
C HIS A 5 -5.34 10.13 0.24
N PRO A 6 -5.16 11.30 0.90
CA PRO A 6 -4.51 12.46 0.29
C PRO A 6 -3.06 12.20 -0.13
N ASN A 7 -2.41 11.20 0.47
CA ASN A 7 -1.05 10.78 0.15
C ASN A 7 -0.96 9.51 -0.72
N ALA A 8 -2.08 8.95 -1.17
CA ALA A 8 -2.07 7.88 -2.16
C ALA A 8 -2.06 8.51 -3.56
N ARG A 9 -0.95 8.38 -4.28
CA ARG A 9 -0.77 8.92 -5.64
C ARG A 9 -1.36 8.01 -6.69
N SER A 10 -1.09 6.71 -6.56
CA SER A 10 -1.59 5.69 -7.47
C SER A 10 -1.81 4.41 -6.71
N ILE A 11 -2.75 3.61 -7.17
CA ILE A 11 -3.10 2.33 -6.58
C ILE A 11 -3.21 1.36 -7.74
N ARG A 12 -2.39 0.32 -7.71
CA ARG A 12 -2.43 -0.74 -8.71
C ARG A 12 -2.37 -2.09 -8.03
N THR A 13 -3.11 -3.03 -8.57
CA THR A 13 -3.00 -4.43 -8.16
C THR A 13 -2.07 -5.12 -9.14
N THR A 14 -1.10 -5.86 -8.62
CA THR A 14 -0.23 -6.72 -9.41
C THR A 14 -0.39 -8.16 -8.94
N ILE A 15 -0.13 -9.09 -9.84
CA ILE A 15 -0.08 -10.51 -9.50
C ILE A 15 1.41 -10.87 -9.46
N GLU A 16 1.87 -11.33 -8.32
CA GLU A 16 3.21 -11.90 -8.15
C GLU A 16 3.09 -13.43 -8.16
N ILE A 17 4.01 -14.08 -8.87
CA ILE A 17 4.05 -15.53 -8.96
C ILE A 17 5.37 -15.97 -8.32
N ASP A 18 5.29 -16.63 -7.17
CA ASP A 18 6.43 -17.22 -6.50
C ASP A 18 6.29 -18.76 -6.49
N LYS A 19 7.28 -19.45 -5.92
CA LYS A 19 7.33 -20.91 -5.80
C LYS A 19 6.16 -21.49 -5.01
N ASP A 20 5.59 -20.71 -4.10
CA ASP A 20 4.48 -21.10 -3.23
C ASP A 20 3.10 -20.82 -3.85
N GLY A 21 3.01 -20.06 -4.95
CA GLY A 21 1.76 -19.81 -5.65
C GLY A 21 1.65 -18.45 -6.33
N VAL A 22 0.41 -18.09 -6.65
CA VAL A 22 0.03 -16.81 -7.24
C VAL A 22 -0.52 -15.93 -6.13
N GLU A 23 0.18 -14.83 -5.82
CA GLU A 23 -0.23 -13.84 -4.84
C GLU A 23 -0.71 -12.57 -5.52
N THR A 24 -1.84 -12.04 -5.06
CA THR A 24 -2.35 -10.75 -5.51
C THR A 24 -1.87 -9.66 -4.56
N VAL A 25 -1.02 -8.78 -5.07
CA VAL A 25 -0.36 -7.72 -4.31
C VAL A 25 -0.95 -6.36 -4.67
N LEU A 26 -1.42 -5.63 -3.67
CA LEU A 26 -1.87 -4.25 -3.82
C LEU A 26 -0.69 -3.29 -3.63
N VAL A 27 -0.26 -2.66 -4.70
CA VAL A 27 0.79 -1.64 -4.69
C VAL A 27 0.16 -0.27 -4.53
N VAL A 28 0.55 0.42 -3.47
CA VAL A 28 0.10 1.77 -3.14
C VAL A 28 1.30 2.70 -3.27
N GLU A 29 1.25 3.53 -4.30
CA GLU A 29 2.27 4.55 -4.57
C GLU A 29 1.96 5.80 -3.74
N THR A 30 2.95 6.30 -3.01
CA THR A 30 2.80 7.44 -2.10
C THR A 30 3.92 8.44 -2.22
N ASP A 31 3.61 9.72 -2.00
CA ASP A 31 4.61 10.79 -1.88
C ASP A 31 5.20 10.91 -0.47
N LEU A 32 4.80 10.04 0.46
CA LEU A 32 5.35 9.99 1.81
C LEU A 32 6.73 9.38 1.81
N GLU A 33 7.59 9.92 2.67
CA GLU A 33 8.84 9.29 3.04
C GLU A 33 8.53 8.07 3.91
N LEU A 34 8.96 6.89 3.46
CA LEU A 34 8.75 5.61 4.15
C LEU A 34 9.99 5.20 4.95
N ASN A 35 11.11 5.90 4.78
CA ASN A 35 12.32 5.65 5.55
C ASN A 35 12.22 6.29 6.94
N ALA A 36 12.05 5.46 7.97
CA ALA A 36 11.97 5.90 9.36
C ALA A 36 13.19 6.70 9.87
N ALA A 37 14.34 6.61 9.19
CA ALA A 37 15.53 7.39 9.52
C ALA A 37 15.55 8.78 8.88
N ALA A 38 14.63 9.10 7.96
CA ALA A 38 14.57 10.38 7.31
C ALA A 38 13.78 11.41 8.15
N PRO A 39 14.22 12.67 8.22
CA PRO A 39 13.53 13.70 9.00
C PRO A 39 12.15 14.07 8.45
N ALA A 40 11.88 13.74 7.18
CA ALA A 40 10.57 13.92 6.55
C ALA A 40 9.60 12.75 6.80
N PHE A 41 10.04 11.69 7.50
CA PHE A 41 9.21 10.56 7.87
C PHE A 41 8.14 11.00 8.88
N ASP A 42 6.88 10.82 8.49
CA ASP A 42 5.73 11.16 9.31
C ASP A 42 4.95 9.87 9.61
N VAL A 43 5.24 9.28 10.77
CA VAL A 43 4.65 8.01 11.18
C VAL A 43 3.12 8.06 11.17
N ALA A 44 2.52 9.18 11.57
CA ALA A 44 1.07 9.30 11.65
C ALA A 44 0.44 9.26 10.25
N LYS A 45 1.08 9.88 9.24
CA LYS A 45 0.61 9.82 7.85
C LYS A 45 0.81 8.45 7.22
N VAL A 46 1.94 7.79 7.53
CA VAL A 46 2.22 6.43 7.05
C VAL A 46 1.20 5.45 7.64
N ASP A 47 0.93 5.53 8.94
CA ASP A 47 -0.07 4.69 9.61
C ASP A 47 -1.48 4.92 9.06
N ALA A 48 -1.87 6.18 8.83
CA ALA A 48 -3.17 6.51 8.22
C ALA A 48 -3.30 5.92 6.80
N LEU A 49 -2.23 5.93 6.02
CA LEU A 49 -2.20 5.32 4.69
C LEU A 49 -2.28 3.79 4.77
N ILE A 50 -1.57 3.17 5.72
CA ILE A 50 -1.63 1.72 5.98
C ILE A 50 -3.06 1.33 6.36
N GLU A 51 -3.71 2.05 7.28
CA GLU A 51 -5.10 1.78 7.67
C GLU A 51 -6.06 1.89 6.48
N ALA A 52 -5.92 2.93 5.65
CA ALA A 52 -6.75 3.11 4.47
C ALA A 52 -6.54 1.98 3.44
N ALA A 53 -5.30 1.53 3.27
CA ALA A 53 -4.96 0.39 2.43
C ALA A 53 -5.49 -0.92 2.99
N MET A 54 -5.36 -1.18 4.29
CA MET A 54 -5.89 -2.37 4.97
C MET A 54 -7.43 -2.42 4.95
N LYS A 55 -8.09 -1.28 5.11
CA LYS A 55 -9.55 -1.21 4.98
C LYS A 55 -10.00 -1.58 3.57
N SER A 56 -9.24 -1.15 2.57
CA SER A 56 -9.48 -1.53 1.19
C SER A 56 -9.18 -3.03 0.99
N PHE A 57 -8.07 -3.53 1.54
CA PHE A 57 -7.72 -4.96 1.53
C PHE A 57 -8.83 -5.82 2.13
N ALA A 58 -9.37 -5.46 3.29
CA ALA A 58 -10.48 -6.18 3.92
C ALA A 58 -11.75 -6.14 3.05
N ALA A 59 -12.02 -5.01 2.38
CA ALA A 59 -13.14 -4.88 1.44
C ALA A 59 -12.94 -5.70 0.14
N SER A 60 -11.73 -6.16 -0.16
CA SER A 60 -11.43 -6.99 -1.34
C SER A 60 -11.97 -8.43 -1.21
N GLY A 61 -12.40 -8.85 -0.01
CA GLY A 61 -13.00 -10.16 0.22
C GLY A 61 -12.03 -11.33 0.03
N GLY A 62 -10.73 -11.13 0.25
CA GLY A 62 -9.70 -12.17 0.12
C GLY A 62 -9.13 -12.31 -1.30
N THR A 63 -9.37 -11.33 -2.17
CA THR A 63 -8.74 -11.29 -3.50
C THR A 63 -7.35 -10.67 -3.50
N ILE A 64 -6.90 -10.15 -2.36
CA ILE A 64 -5.58 -9.57 -2.18
C ILE A 64 -4.92 -10.34 -1.03
N ASP A 65 -3.67 -10.71 -1.23
CA ASP A 65 -2.86 -11.46 -0.28
C ASP A 65 -1.92 -10.52 0.49
N ARG A 66 -1.46 -9.44 -0.15
CA ARG A 66 -0.48 -8.51 0.44
C ARG A 66 -0.66 -7.06 -0.01
N VAL A 67 -0.25 -6.11 0.83
CA VAL A 67 -0.14 -4.68 0.50
C VAL A 67 1.33 -4.27 0.49
N HIS A 68 1.74 -3.53 -0.54
CA HIS A 68 3.09 -3.00 -0.71
C HIS A 68 3.03 -1.48 -0.90
N LEU A 69 3.66 -0.74 0.02
CA LEU A 69 3.79 0.71 -0.08
C LEU A 69 5.08 1.06 -0.82
N VAL A 70 4.96 1.88 -1.86
CA VAL A 70 6.10 2.29 -2.69
C VAL A 70 6.17 3.82 -2.72
N PRO A 71 7.29 4.44 -2.36
CA PRO A 71 7.44 5.88 -2.46
C PRO A 71 7.67 6.27 -3.93
N VAL A 72 6.85 7.18 -4.46
CA VAL A 72 7.10 7.82 -5.75
C VAL A 72 7.98 9.05 -5.53
N ARG A 73 9.22 8.95 -5.98
CA ARG A 73 10.21 10.03 -5.95
C ARG A 73 10.08 10.96 -7.16
#